data_AF-A0AAD1WTI9-F1
#
_entry.id   AF-A0AAD1WTI9-F1
#
_cell.length_a   1.000
_cell.length_b   1.000
_cell.length_c   1.000
_cell.angle_alpha   90.00
_cell.angle_beta   90.00
_cell.angle_gamma   90.00
#
_symmetry.space_group_name_H-M   'P 1'
#
loop_
_entity.id
_entity.type
_entity.pdbx_description
1 polymer ?
#
loop_
_entity_poly.entity_id
_entity_poly.type
_entity_poly.pdbx_seq_one_letter_code
_entity_poly.pdbx_strand_id
1 'polypeptide(L)'
;MADAAVALTQGGVVSTTLQRLDALIEAFWEKLRAKQTLHETVITPMRPTCHTPSSPTALARGPLRLRRRRKRPRAAKQAAQRKAISRQAVSRGAPQPYNPLKHMNDKQRAEEKGERHLHKRDQQLPPPAVGLQAHALWDSMMTMAQLGVVIGVVTAVVALVLNSSIHKVEEGHLAVYYRGGALLTSPSGPGYHIMFPFITSFRSVQTTLQTDEVKNVPCGTSGGVMIYFDRIEVVNMLLSSAVYDVVRNYTADYDKTLIFNKIHHELNQFCSSHTLQEVYIELFDQIDENLKLSLQKELNFMAPGLTIQAVRVTKPKIPEAIRRNFELMEGEKTKLLIAAQRQKVVEKEAETERKKAVIEAEKVAQVAKIHFQQKVMEKETEKRISEIEDSAYLARERARADAEYYTAQQFAESNKLKLTPQYLELMKYQAISANSKIYFGSDIPSMFLDNFSLKSSLQQQDDGASNTEGKTRKSKKV
;
A
#
# COMPACT_ATOMS: atom_id res chain seq x y z
N MET A 1 37.69 20.40 -54.68
CA MET A 1 38.92 20.41 -55.48
C MET A 1 39.95 21.19 -54.71
N ALA A 2 40.83 20.45 -54.04
CA ALA A 2 42.01 20.97 -53.38
C ALA A 2 43.13 21.14 -54.43
N ASP A 3 44.13 21.94 -54.06
CA ASP A 3 45.43 22.16 -54.71
C ASP A 3 45.52 23.21 -55.83
N ALA A 4 45.89 24.43 -55.42
CA ALA A 4 46.91 25.22 -56.12
C ALA A 4 47.65 26.12 -55.10
N ALA A 5 48.95 25.85 -54.97
CA ALA A 5 49.98 26.42 -54.09
C ALA A 5 50.00 27.96 -54.03
N VAL A 6 50.21 28.59 -52.87
CA VAL A 6 51.51 28.78 -52.15
C VAL A 6 52.62 29.30 -53.08
N ALA A 7 52.66 30.62 -53.25
CA ALA A 7 53.88 31.39 -53.51
C ALA A 7 53.65 32.87 -53.18
N LEU A 8 54.65 33.49 -52.55
CA LEU A 8 54.82 34.94 -52.26
C LEU A 8 54.18 35.49 -50.98
N THR A 9 54.77 35.09 -49.85
CA THR A 9 54.74 35.82 -48.58
C THR A 9 55.95 36.76 -48.47
N GLN A 10 55.76 38.06 -48.74
CA GLN A 10 56.56 39.13 -48.12
C GLN A 10 55.64 40.32 -47.82
N GLY A 11 55.41 40.59 -46.52
CA GLY A 11 54.57 41.71 -46.06
C GLY A 11 54.15 41.57 -44.59
N GLY A 12 55.11 41.69 -43.67
CA GLY A 12 54.97 41.42 -42.23
C GLY A 12 54.13 42.41 -41.39
N VAL A 13 53.13 43.09 -41.96
CA VAL A 13 52.29 44.06 -41.21
C VAL A 13 50.78 43.72 -41.26
N VAL A 14 50.36 42.79 -42.12
CA VAL A 14 48.93 42.39 -42.28
C VAL A 14 48.55 41.19 -41.37
N SER A 15 49.53 40.50 -40.79
CA SER A 15 49.29 39.26 -40.02
C SER A 15 48.65 39.48 -38.64
N THR A 16 48.94 40.59 -37.97
CA THR A 16 48.45 40.84 -36.60
C THR A 16 47.00 41.32 -36.53
N THR A 17 46.47 41.91 -37.60
CA THR A 17 45.06 42.34 -37.68
C THR A 17 44.13 41.19 -38.06
N LEU A 18 44.56 40.31 -38.97
CA LEU A 18 43.86 39.07 -39.30
C LEU A 18 43.78 38.13 -38.09
N GLN A 19 44.88 37.95 -37.33
CA GLN A 19 44.85 37.13 -36.11
C GLN A 19 43.94 37.70 -35.00
N ARG A 20 43.76 39.03 -34.94
CA ARG A 20 42.82 39.66 -33.99
C ARG A 20 41.36 39.54 -34.43
N LEU A 21 41.11 39.51 -35.75
CA LEU A 21 39.79 39.25 -36.31
C LEU A 21 39.39 37.78 -36.12
N ASP A 22 40.29 36.84 -36.35
CA ASP A 22 40.04 35.41 -36.10
C ASP A 22 39.76 35.14 -34.62
N ALA A 23 40.49 35.80 -33.70
CA ALA A 23 40.23 35.71 -32.26
C ALA A 23 38.86 36.29 -31.84
N LEU A 24 38.41 37.37 -32.49
CA LEU A 24 37.08 37.95 -32.24
C LEU A 24 35.94 37.11 -32.83
N ILE A 25 36.18 36.48 -33.99
CA ILE A 25 35.23 35.57 -34.64
C ILE A 25 35.10 34.28 -33.82
N GLU A 26 36.20 33.71 -33.32
CA GLU A 26 36.17 32.56 -32.40
C GLU A 26 35.48 32.91 -31.08
N ALA A 27 35.76 34.07 -30.48
CA ALA A 27 35.07 34.50 -29.25
C ALA A 27 33.56 34.75 -29.46
N PHE A 28 33.16 35.17 -30.66
CA PHE A 28 31.75 35.31 -31.05
C PHE A 28 31.08 33.94 -31.26
N TRP A 29 31.78 33.01 -31.91
CA TRP A 29 31.31 31.63 -32.09
C TRP A 29 31.25 30.84 -30.78
N GLU A 30 32.16 31.08 -29.84
CA GLU A 30 32.09 30.53 -28.47
C GLU A 30 30.90 31.07 -27.69
N LYS A 31 30.55 32.36 -27.81
CA LYS A 31 29.34 32.93 -27.19
C LYS A 31 28.06 32.38 -27.79
N LEU A 32 28.04 32.10 -29.09
CA LEU A 32 26.92 31.44 -29.76
C LEU A 32 26.79 29.97 -29.33
N ARG A 33 27.91 29.22 -29.27
CA ARG A 33 27.94 27.84 -28.75
C ARG A 33 27.50 27.79 -27.28
N ALA A 34 27.94 28.73 -26.43
CA ALA A 34 27.53 28.81 -25.02
C ALA A 34 26.02 29.06 -24.84
N LYS A 35 25.39 29.81 -25.75
CA LYS A 35 23.94 30.03 -25.79
C LYS A 35 23.18 28.77 -26.24
N GLN A 36 23.82 27.91 -27.03
CA GLN A 36 23.29 26.63 -27.52
C GLN A 36 23.43 25.51 -26.47
N THR A 37 24.53 25.47 -25.72
CA THR A 37 24.77 24.45 -24.67
C THR A 37 23.92 24.63 -23.40
N LEU A 38 23.42 25.84 -23.13
CA LEU A 38 22.44 26.09 -22.05
C LEU A 38 21.08 25.40 -22.32
N HIS A 39 20.81 25.02 -23.58
CA HIS A 39 19.63 24.27 -23.99
C HIS A 39 19.82 22.74 -24.00
N GLU A 40 21.02 22.21 -23.75
CA GLU A 40 21.31 20.76 -23.81
C GLU A 40 21.61 20.10 -22.46
N THR A 41 21.66 20.83 -21.34
CA THR A 41 21.85 20.21 -20.00
C THR A 41 20.56 19.79 -19.29
N VAL A 42 19.42 19.74 -20.00
CA VAL A 42 18.20 19.12 -19.52
C VAL A 42 17.65 18.25 -20.64
N ILE A 43 18.00 16.96 -20.63
CA ILE A 43 17.23 15.79 -21.09
C ILE A 43 18.22 14.61 -21.17
N THR A 44 18.27 13.82 -20.09
CA THR A 44 18.78 12.44 -20.15
C THR A 44 17.73 11.54 -20.79
N PRO A 45 18.05 10.71 -21.79
CA PRO A 45 17.10 9.71 -22.29
C PRO A 45 17.17 8.42 -21.46
N MET A 46 16.06 8.05 -20.81
CA MET A 46 15.86 6.68 -20.34
C MET A 46 15.54 5.77 -21.54
N ARG A 47 16.24 4.62 -21.62
CA ARG A 47 16.00 3.52 -22.56
C ARG A 47 14.62 2.88 -22.36
N PRO A 48 13.94 2.42 -23.43
CA PRO A 48 12.81 1.51 -23.30
C PRO A 48 13.28 0.06 -23.43
N THR A 49 12.83 -0.81 -22.52
CA THR A 49 12.82 -2.26 -22.72
C THR A 49 11.37 -2.72 -22.74
N CYS A 50 10.90 -3.14 -23.92
CA CYS A 50 9.66 -3.88 -24.09
C CYS A 50 9.91 -5.36 -23.76
N HIS A 51 9.09 -5.93 -22.88
CA HIS A 51 8.72 -7.34 -22.91
C HIS A 51 7.27 -7.47 -22.43
N THR A 52 6.42 -8.00 -23.30
CA THR A 52 5.16 -8.68 -22.94
C THR A 52 5.50 -10.00 -22.24
N PRO A 53 4.59 -10.58 -21.44
CA PRO A 53 3.70 -11.58 -22.03
C PRO A 53 2.28 -11.66 -21.42
N SER A 54 1.44 -12.30 -22.23
CA SER A 54 0.11 -12.85 -22.00
C SER A 54 -0.04 -13.76 -20.77
N SER A 55 -1.23 -13.70 -20.17
CA SER A 55 -1.84 -14.74 -19.31
C SER A 55 -1.90 -16.12 -19.98
N PRO A 56 -1.88 -17.23 -19.21
CA PRO A 56 -3.17 -17.85 -18.84
C PRO A 56 -3.25 -18.48 -17.43
N THR A 57 -4.52 -18.71 -17.07
CA THR A 57 -5.19 -19.47 -16.00
C THR A 57 -4.48 -20.71 -15.42
N ALA A 58 -4.56 -20.91 -14.08
CA ALA A 58 -5.16 -22.09 -13.40
C ALA A 58 -4.57 -22.43 -11.99
N LEU A 59 -5.49 -22.59 -11.02
CA LEU A 59 -5.57 -23.55 -9.90
C LEU A 59 -4.38 -23.86 -8.94
N ALA A 60 -4.62 -23.51 -7.67
CA ALA A 60 -4.72 -24.40 -6.49
C ALA A 60 -3.49 -24.98 -5.75
N ARG A 61 -3.61 -24.91 -4.40
CA ARG A 61 -2.98 -25.68 -3.29
C ARG A 61 -1.61 -25.22 -2.74
N GLY A 62 -1.59 -24.86 -1.44
CA GLY A 62 -0.37 -24.84 -0.59
C GLY A 62 -0.07 -26.24 0.00
N PRO A 63 0.60 -26.37 1.16
CA PRO A 63 1.66 -25.57 1.79
C PRO A 63 2.90 -26.45 2.19
N LEU A 64 3.82 -25.88 3.00
CA LEU A 64 4.86 -26.53 3.84
C LEU A 64 6.16 -27.04 3.15
N ARG A 65 7.31 -26.46 3.55
CA ARG A 65 8.26 -27.16 4.45
C ARG A 65 9.43 -26.29 4.90
N LEU A 66 9.67 -26.32 6.20
CA LEU A 66 10.86 -25.87 6.91
C LEU A 66 12.14 -26.51 6.35
N ARG A 67 13.25 -25.76 6.36
CA ARG A 67 14.51 -26.28 6.90
C ARG A 67 15.41 -25.19 7.48
N ARG A 68 15.60 -25.29 8.79
CA ARG A 68 16.60 -24.60 9.62
C ARG A 68 18.02 -25.04 9.22
N ARG A 69 18.99 -24.12 9.28
CA ARG A 69 20.32 -24.25 9.95
C ARG A 69 21.06 -22.90 9.85
N ARG A 70 21.16 -22.13 10.94
CA ARG A 70 22.31 -22.06 11.89
C ARG A 70 23.64 -21.61 11.27
N LYS A 71 24.03 -20.35 11.45
CA LYS A 71 25.09 -19.83 12.34
C LYS A 71 25.55 -18.40 11.94
N ARG A 72 25.68 -17.54 12.95
CA ARG A 72 26.29 -16.18 12.98
C ARG A 72 27.83 -16.24 12.70
N PRO A 73 28.61 -15.12 12.76
CA PRO A 73 28.45 -13.75 12.23
C PRO A 73 29.73 -13.20 11.53
N ARG A 74 29.64 -11.97 11.01
CA ARG A 74 30.68 -10.91 10.83
C ARG A 74 31.90 -11.14 9.89
N ALA A 75 32.07 -10.11 9.05
CA ALA A 75 33.31 -9.42 8.69
C ALA A 75 34.22 -10.01 7.58
N ALA A 76 34.09 -9.43 6.39
CA ALA A 76 35.08 -9.29 5.31
C ALA A 76 34.46 -8.31 4.29
N LYS A 77 35.07 -7.28 3.72
CA LYS A 77 36.43 -6.72 3.71
C LYS A 77 36.28 -5.30 3.16
N GLN A 78 36.60 -4.27 3.94
CA GLN A 78 37.11 -3.01 3.39
C GLN A 78 38.22 -2.53 4.33
N ALA A 79 39.43 -3.03 4.06
CA ALA A 79 40.66 -2.52 4.62
C ALA A 79 41.78 -2.85 3.62
N ALA A 80 42.19 -1.85 2.86
CA ALA A 80 43.59 -1.66 2.50
C ALA A 80 43.90 -0.20 2.80
N GLN A 81 44.42 0.00 4.00
CA GLN A 81 44.91 1.24 4.55
C GLN A 81 46.30 1.57 3.99
N ARG A 82 46.53 2.88 3.83
CA ARG A 82 47.67 3.66 4.36
C ARG A 82 49.03 2.96 4.50
N LYS A 83 50.05 3.64 3.99
CA LYS A 83 51.26 3.91 4.79
C LYS A 83 51.46 5.41 4.92
N ALA A 84 51.47 5.86 6.17
CA ALA A 84 51.94 7.16 6.61
C ALA A 84 53.47 7.11 6.80
N ILE A 85 54.13 8.27 6.91
CA ILE A 85 54.81 8.72 8.13
C ILE A 85 55.59 10.03 7.90
N SER A 86 55.27 11.03 8.73
CA SER A 86 56.08 12.19 9.23
C SER A 86 56.55 13.23 8.20
N ARG A 87 56.57 14.54 8.46
CA ARG A 87 56.88 15.33 9.67
C ARG A 87 56.04 16.64 9.63
N GLN A 88 55.46 17.11 10.75
CA GLN A 88 55.99 18.21 11.60
C GLN A 88 56.64 19.36 10.80
N ALA A 89 56.34 20.65 10.96
CA ALA A 89 55.48 21.38 11.90
C ALA A 89 55.46 22.88 11.46
N VAL A 90 54.57 23.67 12.09
CA VAL A 90 54.79 25.07 12.48
C VAL A 90 54.54 26.22 11.45
N SER A 91 53.52 27.01 11.83
CA SER A 91 53.40 28.48 11.81
C SER A 91 52.84 29.26 10.60
N ARG A 92 51.74 29.94 10.94
CA ARG A 92 51.45 31.39 10.81
C ARG A 92 51.30 32.03 9.41
N GLY A 93 50.17 32.73 9.27
CA GLY A 93 50.13 34.08 8.68
C GLY A 93 49.40 34.24 7.35
N ALA A 94 48.20 34.84 7.39
CA ALA A 94 47.57 35.54 6.27
C ALA A 94 48.25 36.93 6.06
N PRO A 95 47.80 37.85 5.17
CA PRO A 95 47.19 37.77 3.82
C PRO A 95 47.82 38.74 2.76
N GLN A 96 47.60 38.49 1.45
CA GLN A 96 47.50 39.40 0.25
C GLN A 96 48.55 40.54 -0.01
N PRO A 97 48.52 41.29 -1.13
CA PRO A 97 48.37 41.01 -2.58
C PRO A 97 49.53 41.67 -3.41
N TYR A 98 49.38 41.81 -4.75
CA TYR A 98 49.94 42.87 -5.63
C TYR A 98 50.93 42.48 -6.76
N ASN A 99 50.41 42.62 -7.99
CA ASN A 99 50.89 43.30 -9.22
C ASN A 99 52.25 42.97 -9.92
N PRO A 100 52.29 43.08 -11.27
CA PRO A 100 53.35 42.57 -12.14
C PRO A 100 54.39 43.62 -12.53
N LEU A 101 55.43 43.13 -13.23
CA LEU A 101 56.56 43.81 -13.89
C LEU A 101 57.87 43.87 -13.09
N LYS A 102 58.76 42.88 -13.33
CA LYS A 102 60.20 43.15 -13.45
C LYS A 102 60.99 42.02 -14.15
N HIS A 103 61.65 42.40 -15.25
CA HIS A 103 62.97 41.95 -15.73
C HIS A 103 63.16 40.48 -16.16
N MET A 104 63.49 40.13 -17.40
CA MET A 104 64.72 40.49 -18.14
C MET A 104 65.97 40.46 -17.25
N ASN A 105 66.51 39.26 -17.02
CA ASN A 105 67.75 38.83 -17.67
C ASN A 105 68.20 37.43 -17.20
N ASP A 106 69.11 36.87 -18.00
CA ASP A 106 70.05 35.79 -17.66
C ASP A 106 69.57 34.35 -17.85
N LYS A 107 69.84 33.84 -19.05
CA LYS A 107 70.96 32.90 -19.22
C LYS A 107 71.29 32.68 -20.69
N GLN A 108 72.34 33.37 -21.12
CA GLN A 108 73.25 32.84 -22.11
C GLN A 108 73.78 31.48 -21.61
N ARG A 109 73.74 30.45 -22.45
CA ARG A 109 74.80 29.42 -22.45
C ARG A 109 74.79 28.64 -23.76
N ALA A 110 75.91 28.77 -24.47
CA ALA A 110 76.51 27.80 -25.41
C ALA A 110 75.63 27.39 -26.61
N GLU A 111 76.06 27.52 -27.86
CA GLU A 111 77.35 27.02 -28.35
C GLU A 111 77.93 27.91 -29.46
N GLU A 112 79.24 27.94 -29.42
CA GLU A 112 80.17 28.62 -30.28
C GLU A 112 80.83 27.54 -31.17
N LYS A 113 80.97 27.83 -32.47
CA LYS A 113 82.16 27.58 -33.33
C LYS A 113 81.89 26.96 -34.71
N GLY A 114 82.52 27.61 -35.70
CA GLY A 114 82.70 27.19 -37.08
C GLY A 114 82.23 28.28 -38.06
N GLU A 115 82.82 29.48 -38.12
CA GLU A 115 84.04 29.83 -38.90
C GLU A 115 84.07 29.18 -40.30
N ARG A 116 84.31 29.84 -41.44
CA ARG A 116 85.02 31.08 -41.75
C ARG A 116 84.82 31.45 -43.25
N HIS A 117 84.89 32.77 -43.52
CA HIS A 117 85.34 33.49 -44.73
C HIS A 117 84.91 33.09 -46.17
N LEU A 118 84.33 34.06 -46.91
CA LEU A 118 85.01 34.64 -48.10
C LEU A 118 84.45 36.01 -48.51
N HIS A 119 85.36 36.97 -48.71
CA HIS A 119 85.15 38.28 -49.31
C HIS A 119 84.98 38.22 -50.84
N LYS A 120 84.10 39.06 -51.40
CA LYS A 120 84.26 39.83 -52.66
C LYS A 120 83.07 40.80 -52.78
N ARG A 121 83.26 42.09 -52.47
CA ARG A 121 83.49 43.24 -53.39
C ARG A 121 82.54 43.33 -54.59
N ASP A 122 81.70 44.36 -54.48
CA ASP A 122 81.31 45.39 -55.46
C ASP A 122 80.80 44.97 -56.83
N GLN A 123 79.55 45.36 -57.13
CA GLN A 123 79.31 46.38 -58.15
C GLN A 123 77.90 46.98 -58.09
N GLN A 124 77.88 48.30 -58.16
CA GLN A 124 76.74 49.19 -58.36
C GLN A 124 75.84 48.79 -59.52
N LEU A 125 74.53 49.02 -59.37
CA LEU A 125 73.70 49.68 -60.38
C LEU A 125 72.48 50.33 -59.68
N PRO A 126 72.11 51.59 -59.98
CA PRO A 126 70.95 52.25 -59.36
C PRO A 126 69.64 51.76 -60.01
N PRO A 127 68.52 51.61 -59.26
CA PRO A 127 67.23 51.44 -59.92
C PRO A 127 66.80 52.77 -60.58
N PRO A 128 66.31 52.72 -61.83
CA PRO A 128 65.94 53.90 -62.59
C PRO A 128 64.62 54.49 -62.11
N ALA A 129 64.55 55.82 -62.19
CA ALA A 129 63.30 56.56 -62.21
C ALA A 129 62.49 56.15 -63.44
N VAL A 130 61.42 55.37 -63.24
CA VAL A 130 60.44 55.06 -64.30
C VAL A 130 59.04 55.02 -63.69
N GLY A 131 58.16 55.87 -64.24
CA GLY A 131 56.76 55.52 -64.41
C GLY A 131 55.79 56.06 -63.38
N LEU A 132 55.38 57.31 -63.58
CA LEU A 132 54.21 57.97 -62.99
C LEU A 132 52.84 57.27 -63.29
N GLN A 133 52.85 56.00 -63.72
CA GLN A 133 51.66 55.21 -64.08
C GLN A 133 51.48 53.93 -63.23
N ALA A 134 52.47 53.52 -62.41
CA ALA A 134 52.34 52.34 -61.54
C ALA A 134 51.67 52.65 -60.18
N HIS A 135 51.78 53.88 -59.67
CA HIS A 135 51.08 54.31 -58.46
C HIS A 135 49.55 54.39 -58.65
N ALA A 136 49.07 54.79 -59.83
CA ALA A 136 47.64 54.89 -60.11
C ALA A 136 46.91 53.51 -60.16
N LEU A 137 47.62 52.45 -60.54
CA LEU A 137 47.08 51.08 -60.56
C LEU A 137 47.16 50.40 -59.18
N TRP A 138 48.17 50.72 -58.35
CA TRP A 138 48.23 50.27 -56.95
C TRP A 138 47.21 51.00 -56.05
N ASP A 139 46.98 52.29 -56.27
CA ASP A 139 45.92 53.06 -55.58
C ASP A 139 44.51 52.63 -56.03
N SER A 140 44.30 52.29 -57.30
CA SER A 140 43.04 51.69 -57.78
C SER A 140 42.80 50.27 -57.25
N MET A 141 43.86 49.50 -57.00
CA MET A 141 43.76 48.14 -56.44
C MET A 141 43.56 48.16 -54.90
N MET A 142 44.15 49.13 -54.20
CA MET A 142 43.92 49.39 -52.77
C MET A 142 42.51 49.89 -52.47
N THR A 143 41.95 50.77 -53.32
CA THR A 143 40.57 51.26 -53.18
C THR A 143 39.53 50.16 -53.40
N MET A 144 39.74 49.27 -54.37
CA MET A 144 38.88 48.09 -54.59
C MET A 144 38.95 47.06 -53.45
N ALA A 145 40.13 46.86 -52.85
CA ALA A 145 40.29 45.98 -51.69
C ALA A 145 39.62 46.56 -50.42
N GLN A 146 39.73 47.88 -50.19
CA GLN A 146 39.03 48.56 -49.09
C GLN A 146 37.52 48.53 -49.27
N LEU A 147 37.01 48.74 -50.49
CA LEU A 147 35.59 48.57 -50.82
C LEU A 147 35.11 47.14 -50.56
N GLY A 148 35.91 46.12 -50.93
CA GLY A 148 35.59 44.72 -50.65
C GLY A 148 35.48 44.40 -49.16
N VAL A 149 36.37 44.94 -48.33
CA VAL A 149 36.31 44.77 -46.86
C VAL A 149 35.10 45.49 -46.28
N VAL A 150 34.81 46.72 -46.72
CA VAL A 150 33.63 47.46 -46.25
C VAL A 150 32.33 46.74 -46.62
N ILE A 151 32.22 46.24 -47.86
CA ILE A 151 31.07 45.45 -48.31
C ILE A 151 30.98 44.14 -47.52
N GLY A 152 32.11 43.48 -47.23
CA GLY A 152 32.16 42.27 -46.39
C GLY A 152 31.67 42.52 -44.96
N VAL A 153 32.08 43.63 -44.35
CA VAL A 153 31.63 44.02 -43.00
C VAL A 153 30.15 44.38 -43.00
N VAL A 154 29.69 45.17 -43.97
CA VAL A 154 28.27 45.55 -44.09
C VAL A 154 27.39 44.32 -44.32
N THR A 155 27.78 43.39 -45.19
CA THR A 155 27.01 42.16 -45.43
C THR A 155 26.98 41.25 -44.21
N ALA A 156 28.09 41.12 -43.46
CA ALA A 156 28.13 40.39 -42.20
C ALA A 156 27.25 41.01 -41.12
N VAL A 157 27.24 42.35 -41.00
CA VAL A 157 26.36 43.09 -40.07
C VAL A 157 24.90 42.91 -40.44
N VAL A 158 24.56 43.01 -41.73
CA VAL A 158 23.19 42.79 -42.22
C VAL A 158 22.73 41.36 -41.96
N ALA A 159 23.58 40.36 -42.24
CA ALA A 159 23.27 38.96 -41.96
C ALA A 159 23.05 38.71 -40.45
N LEU A 160 23.85 39.33 -39.59
CA LEU A 160 23.72 39.22 -38.14
C LEU A 160 22.45 39.89 -37.62
N VAL A 161 22.07 41.05 -38.18
CA VAL A 161 20.80 41.73 -37.89
C VAL A 161 19.62 40.86 -38.31
N LEU A 162 19.62 40.32 -39.54
CA LEU A 162 18.55 39.45 -40.04
C LEU A 162 18.40 38.17 -39.21
N ASN A 163 19.51 37.55 -38.83
CA ASN A 163 19.49 36.37 -37.96
C ASN A 163 18.95 36.69 -36.56
N SER A 164 19.21 37.90 -36.05
CA SER A 164 18.69 38.35 -34.75
C SER A 164 17.21 38.79 -34.81
N SER A 165 16.70 39.10 -36.01
CA SER A 165 15.30 39.51 -36.22
C SER A 165 14.32 38.33 -36.18
N ILE A 166 14.76 37.13 -36.54
CA ILE A 166 13.89 35.95 -36.59
C ILE A 166 13.94 35.22 -35.24
N HIS A 167 12.78 34.93 -34.67
CA HIS A 167 12.67 34.07 -33.50
C HIS A 167 11.50 33.10 -33.65
N LYS A 168 11.55 32.03 -32.87
CA LYS A 168 10.53 30.97 -32.84
C LYS A 168 9.78 31.04 -31.51
N VAL A 169 8.47 30.96 -31.59
CA VAL A 169 7.56 30.80 -30.45
C VAL A 169 7.08 29.36 -30.45
N GLU A 170 7.26 28.68 -29.32
CA GLU A 170 6.85 27.28 -29.16
C GLU A 170 5.33 27.14 -29.06
N GLU A 171 4.82 25.96 -29.41
CA GLU A 171 3.43 25.61 -29.20
C GLU A 171 3.05 25.73 -27.72
N GLY A 172 1.81 26.13 -27.45
CA GLY A 172 1.32 26.35 -26.09
C GLY A 172 1.85 27.62 -25.40
N HIS A 173 2.57 28.46 -26.15
CA HIS A 173 2.99 29.79 -25.72
C HIS A 173 2.44 30.87 -26.66
N LEU A 174 2.21 32.05 -26.09
CA LEU A 174 1.80 33.25 -26.79
C LEU A 174 2.90 34.30 -26.64
N ALA A 175 3.32 34.92 -27.74
CA ALA A 175 4.33 35.95 -27.70
C ALA A 175 3.69 37.33 -27.57
N VAL A 176 4.14 38.07 -26.56
CA VAL A 176 3.74 39.45 -26.32
C VAL A 176 4.92 40.38 -26.60
N TYR A 177 4.70 41.36 -27.48
CA TYR A 177 5.74 42.26 -27.95
C TYR A 177 5.67 43.60 -27.23
N TYR A 178 6.85 44.14 -26.95
CA TYR A 178 7.05 45.49 -26.44
C TYR A 178 7.82 46.27 -27.50
N ARG A 179 7.31 47.43 -27.90
CA ARG A 179 7.99 48.36 -28.82
C ARG A 179 8.35 49.63 -28.05
N GLY A 180 9.64 49.89 -27.86
CA GLY A 180 10.10 51.04 -27.08
C GLY A 180 9.52 51.07 -25.65
N GLY A 181 9.24 49.91 -25.06
CA GLY A 181 8.61 49.76 -23.74
C GLY A 181 7.07 49.71 -23.74
N ALA A 182 6.39 50.05 -24.83
CA ALA A 182 4.93 49.95 -24.92
C ALA A 182 4.48 48.56 -25.38
N LEU A 183 3.47 47.99 -24.71
CA LEU A 183 2.87 46.71 -25.04
C LEU A 183 2.09 46.78 -26.36
N LEU A 184 2.34 45.85 -27.29
CA LEU A 184 1.58 45.76 -28.53
C LEU A 184 0.22 45.09 -28.27
N THR A 185 -0.85 45.62 -28.87
CA THR A 185 -2.25 45.24 -28.58
C THR A 185 -2.61 43.81 -28.98
N SER A 186 -1.96 43.28 -30.01
CA SER A 186 -2.22 41.94 -30.54
C SER A 186 -1.07 41.00 -30.15
N PRO A 187 -1.29 40.04 -29.26
CA PRO A 187 -0.30 39.00 -29.04
C PRO A 187 -0.22 38.05 -30.25
N SER A 188 0.95 37.48 -30.51
CA SER A 188 1.16 36.57 -31.64
C SER A 188 1.17 35.11 -31.18
N GLY A 189 0.58 34.24 -32.01
CA GLY A 189 0.54 32.80 -31.78
C GLY A 189 1.88 32.08 -31.97
N PRO A 190 1.90 30.75 -31.88
CA PRO A 190 3.10 29.94 -32.11
C PRO A 190 3.59 30.06 -33.56
N GLY A 191 4.88 29.82 -33.79
CA GLY A 191 5.51 29.89 -35.11
C GLY A 191 6.70 30.84 -35.19
N TYR A 192 7.15 31.11 -36.42
CA TYR A 192 8.25 32.03 -36.70
C TYR A 192 7.72 33.46 -36.84
N HIS A 193 8.31 34.37 -36.07
CA HIS A 193 7.96 35.78 -36.09
C HIS A 193 9.20 36.64 -36.27
N ILE A 194 9.00 37.78 -36.93
CA ILE A 194 10.06 38.75 -37.20
C ILE A 194 9.90 39.90 -36.20
N MET A 195 10.95 40.15 -35.44
CA MET A 195 11.09 41.29 -34.54
C MET A 195 12.17 42.23 -35.08
N PHE A 196 12.06 43.53 -34.80
CA PHE A 196 13.14 44.46 -35.09
C PHE A 196 14.15 44.44 -33.94
N PRO A 197 15.42 44.08 -34.18
CA PRO A 197 16.43 44.11 -33.13
C PRO A 197 16.57 45.55 -32.60
N PHE A 198 16.87 45.67 -31.30
CA PHE A 198 17.02 46.92 -30.54
C PHE A 198 15.74 47.67 -30.16
N ILE A 199 14.71 47.73 -31.01
CA ILE A 199 13.48 48.49 -30.72
C ILE A 199 12.41 47.60 -30.07
N THR A 200 12.35 46.34 -30.49
CA THR A 200 11.30 45.41 -30.06
C THR A 200 11.88 44.30 -29.20
N SER A 201 11.22 44.02 -28.09
CA SER A 201 11.50 42.86 -27.22
C SER A 201 10.24 42.03 -27.09
N PHE A 202 10.38 40.71 -27.03
CA PHE A 202 9.26 39.80 -26.84
C PHE A 202 9.36 39.08 -25.50
N ARG A 203 8.21 38.69 -24.96
CA ARG A 203 8.09 37.76 -23.84
C ARG A 203 7.11 36.66 -24.23
N SER A 204 7.51 35.41 -24.05
CA SER A 204 6.64 34.25 -24.24
C SER A 204 5.88 33.98 -22.95
N VAL A 205 4.56 34.00 -23.02
CA VAL A 205 3.66 33.65 -21.91
C VAL A 205 3.05 32.29 -22.22
N GLN A 206 3.10 31.37 -21.26
CA GLN A 206 2.53 30.04 -21.44
C GLN A 206 1.01 30.08 -21.26
N THR A 207 0.25 29.51 -22.19
CA THR A 207 -1.23 29.42 -22.12
C THR A 207 -1.73 28.00 -21.88
N THR A 208 -0.82 27.02 -21.87
CA THR A 208 -1.09 25.64 -21.50
C THR A 208 -1.09 25.44 -19.99
N LEU A 209 -1.42 24.24 -19.53
CA LEU A 209 -1.31 23.87 -18.12
C LEU A 209 0.14 24.05 -17.65
N GLN A 210 0.33 24.99 -16.73
CA GLN A 210 1.60 25.30 -16.09
C GLN A 210 1.55 24.85 -14.63
N THR A 211 2.70 24.50 -14.06
CA THR A 211 2.84 24.17 -12.63
C THR A 211 3.85 25.11 -12.00
N ASP A 212 3.36 25.99 -11.15
CA ASP A 212 4.17 26.94 -10.41
C ASP A 212 4.61 26.33 -9.08
N GLU A 213 5.92 26.36 -8.81
CA GLU A 213 6.49 25.88 -7.56
C GLU A 213 6.85 27.05 -6.64
N VAL A 214 6.25 27.06 -5.45
CA VAL A 214 6.62 27.96 -4.36
C VAL A 214 7.38 27.18 -3.30
N LYS A 215 8.57 27.65 -2.91
CA LYS A 215 9.48 26.94 -1.99
C LYS A 215 9.75 27.72 -0.72
N ASN A 216 9.91 26.98 0.37
CA ASN A 216 10.31 27.49 1.69
C ASN A 216 9.42 28.63 2.21
N VAL A 217 8.10 28.41 2.23
CA VAL A 217 7.14 29.40 2.75
C VAL A 217 7.13 29.33 4.28
N PRO A 218 7.53 30.38 5.00
CA PRO A 218 7.42 30.42 6.46
C PRO A 218 5.95 30.60 6.87
N CYS A 219 5.55 29.88 7.91
CA CYS A 219 4.22 29.97 8.51
C CYS A 219 4.31 30.03 10.04
N GLY A 220 3.67 31.02 10.66
CA GLY A 220 3.55 31.11 12.11
C GLY A 220 2.26 30.44 12.59
N THR A 221 2.36 29.40 13.41
CA THR A 221 1.19 28.76 14.04
C THR A 221 0.67 29.57 15.23
N SER A 222 -0.58 29.38 15.64
CA SER A 222 -1.17 30.03 16.82
C SER A 222 -0.40 29.74 18.12
N GLY A 223 0.31 28.61 18.18
CA GLY A 223 1.19 28.24 19.29
C GLY A 223 2.55 28.93 19.29
N GLY A 224 2.81 29.88 18.38
CA GLY A 224 4.06 30.63 18.30
C GLY A 224 5.24 29.85 17.68
N VAL A 225 4.97 28.66 17.11
CA VAL A 225 6.00 27.86 16.44
C VAL A 225 6.03 28.23 14.95
N MET A 226 7.23 28.58 14.48
CA MET A 226 7.49 28.80 13.05
C MET A 226 7.71 27.47 12.34
N ILE A 227 6.87 27.18 11.36
CA ILE A 227 6.98 26.03 10.46
C ILE A 227 7.29 26.51 9.04
N TYR A 228 7.83 25.62 8.20
CA TYR A 228 8.16 25.94 6.81
C TYR A 228 7.54 24.93 5.86
N PHE A 229 6.81 25.40 4.86
CA PHE A 229 6.34 24.54 3.76
C PHE A 229 7.44 24.46 2.70
N ASP A 230 7.94 23.24 2.47
CA ASP A 230 9.06 23.00 1.55
C ASP A 230 8.70 23.35 0.12
N ARG A 231 7.53 22.89 -0.30
CA ARG A 231 7.04 23.02 -1.67
C ARG A 231 5.52 23.12 -1.70
N ILE A 232 5.03 24.05 -2.48
CA ILE A 232 3.62 24.17 -2.87
C ILE A 232 3.61 24.22 -4.38
N GLU A 233 2.85 23.32 -5.00
CA GLU A 233 2.70 23.20 -6.44
C GLU A 233 1.30 23.71 -6.81
N VAL A 234 1.22 24.74 -7.66
CA VAL A 234 -0.05 25.28 -8.15
C VAL A 234 -0.13 25.04 -9.64
N VAL A 235 -1.17 24.31 -10.06
CA VAL A 235 -1.45 24.07 -11.46
C VAL A 235 -2.42 25.13 -11.96
N ASN A 236 -1.95 25.99 -12.87
CA ASN A 236 -2.72 27.09 -13.44
C ASN A 236 -2.80 27.00 -14.97
N MET A 237 -3.77 27.69 -15.54
CA MET A 237 -3.93 27.85 -16.98
C MET A 237 -4.46 29.24 -17.29
N LEU A 238 -3.76 29.95 -18.16
CA LEU A 238 -4.14 31.28 -18.64
C LEU A 238 -4.79 31.19 -20.03
N LEU A 239 -6.02 31.70 -20.14
CA LEU A 239 -6.74 31.72 -21.40
C LEU A 239 -6.09 32.69 -22.39
N SER A 240 -5.87 32.25 -23.65
CA SER A 240 -5.19 33.03 -24.68
C SER A 240 -5.79 34.41 -24.95
N SER A 241 -7.11 34.57 -24.79
CA SER A 241 -7.81 35.85 -24.98
C SER A 241 -7.52 36.86 -23.87
N ALA A 242 -7.23 36.40 -22.66
CA ALA A 242 -6.99 37.25 -21.48
C ALA A 242 -5.50 37.64 -21.31
N VAL A 243 -4.59 37.03 -22.08
CA VAL A 243 -3.14 37.24 -21.94
C VAL A 243 -2.76 38.72 -22.05
N TYR A 244 -3.34 39.45 -23.02
CA TYR A 244 -3.01 40.86 -23.20
C TYR A 244 -3.37 41.70 -21.97
N ASP A 245 -4.56 41.52 -21.41
CA ASP A 245 -5.05 42.29 -20.26
C ASP A 245 -4.28 41.95 -18.98
N VAL A 246 -3.99 40.66 -18.76
CA VAL A 246 -3.20 40.21 -17.60
C VAL A 246 -1.78 40.77 -17.67
N VAL A 247 -1.11 40.69 -18.82
CA VAL A 247 0.25 41.21 -18.99
C VAL A 247 0.28 42.73 -18.91
N ARG A 248 -0.76 43.43 -19.37
CA ARG A 248 -0.85 44.89 -19.26
C ARG A 248 -0.98 45.34 -17.81
N ASN A 249 -1.80 44.65 -17.01
CA ASN A 249 -2.08 45.04 -15.63
C ASN A 249 -1.04 44.53 -14.63
N TYR A 250 -0.48 43.34 -14.86
CA TYR A 250 0.39 42.63 -13.90
C TYR A 250 1.77 42.27 -14.44
N THR A 251 2.12 42.71 -15.67
CA THR A 251 3.36 42.37 -16.39
C THR A 251 3.46 40.90 -16.82
N ALA A 252 4.54 40.55 -17.51
CA ALA A 252 4.77 39.16 -17.95
C ALA A 252 5.01 38.19 -16.77
N ASP A 253 5.47 38.68 -15.61
CA ASP A 253 5.73 37.90 -14.40
C ASP A 253 4.50 37.90 -13.45
N TYR A 254 3.29 37.75 -13.98
CA TYR A 254 2.06 37.85 -13.20
C TYR A 254 1.97 36.76 -12.10
N ASP A 255 2.60 35.61 -12.31
CA ASP A 255 2.64 34.47 -11.36
C ASP A 255 3.16 34.90 -9.98
N LYS A 256 4.18 35.78 -9.94
CA LYS A 256 4.80 36.21 -8.68
C LYS A 256 3.84 37.06 -7.84
N THR A 257 3.11 37.96 -8.48
CA THR A 257 2.24 38.91 -7.79
C THR A 257 0.89 38.31 -7.46
N LEU A 258 0.29 37.58 -8.39
CA LEU A 258 -1.06 37.02 -8.25
C LEU A 258 -1.08 35.69 -7.50
N ILE A 259 -0.07 34.84 -7.67
CA ILE A 259 -0.07 33.49 -7.09
C ILE A 259 0.90 33.43 -5.91
N PHE A 260 2.20 33.66 -6.13
CA PHE A 260 3.23 33.48 -5.10
C PHE A 260 2.96 34.36 -3.86
N ASN A 261 2.79 35.67 -4.04
CA ASN A 261 2.54 36.57 -2.91
C ASN A 261 1.24 36.22 -2.17
N LYS A 262 0.21 35.82 -2.91
CA LYS A 262 -1.08 35.50 -2.33
C LYS A 262 -1.03 34.22 -1.49
N ILE A 263 -0.34 33.18 -1.96
CA ILE A 263 -0.13 31.94 -1.20
C ILE A 263 0.54 32.24 0.15
N HIS A 264 1.57 33.10 0.16
CA HIS A 264 2.22 33.48 1.42
C HIS A 264 1.26 34.15 2.39
N HIS A 265 0.38 35.02 1.91
CA HIS A 265 -0.59 35.71 2.75
C HIS A 265 -1.67 34.75 3.29
N GLU A 266 -2.31 33.99 2.40
CA GLU A 266 -3.41 33.08 2.78
C GLU A 266 -2.93 31.94 3.68
N LEU A 267 -1.75 31.39 3.43
CA LEU A 267 -1.21 30.32 4.25
C LEU A 267 -0.86 30.83 5.66
N ASN A 268 -0.26 32.02 5.76
CA ASN A 268 0.00 32.65 7.05
C ASN A 268 -1.28 32.96 7.83
N GLN A 269 -2.32 33.43 7.15
CA GLN A 269 -3.65 33.64 7.73
C GLN A 269 -4.19 32.31 8.30
N PHE A 270 -4.12 31.23 7.52
CA PHE A 270 -4.57 29.91 7.95
C PHE A 270 -3.76 29.36 9.15
N CYS A 271 -2.44 29.45 9.13
CA CYS A 271 -1.62 28.98 10.26
C CYS A 271 -1.84 29.81 11.52
N SER A 272 -2.10 31.11 11.40
CA SER A 272 -2.27 31.98 12.57
C SER A 272 -3.50 31.62 13.41
N SER A 273 -4.54 31.04 12.80
CA SER A 273 -5.75 30.60 13.50
C SER A 273 -5.68 29.15 14.01
N HIS A 274 -4.68 28.37 13.61
CA HIS A 274 -4.60 26.93 13.90
C HIS A 274 -3.32 26.55 14.65
N THR A 275 -3.42 25.51 15.48
CA THR A 275 -2.27 25.00 16.22
C THR A 275 -1.35 24.16 15.34
N LEU A 276 -0.13 23.90 15.81
CA LEU A 276 0.82 23.01 15.11
C LEU A 276 0.24 21.61 14.84
N GLN A 277 -0.50 21.06 15.81
CA GLN A 277 -1.14 19.74 15.71
C GLN A 277 -2.18 19.70 14.60
N GLU A 278 -3.05 20.71 14.59
CA GLU A 278 -4.14 20.82 13.62
C GLU A 278 -3.59 20.96 12.20
N VAL A 279 -2.64 21.86 11.97
CA VAL A 279 -2.03 22.08 10.64
C VAL A 279 -1.25 20.86 10.14
N TYR A 280 -0.57 20.14 11.03
CA TYR A 280 0.30 19.02 10.64
C TYR A 280 -0.45 17.69 10.44
N ILE A 281 -1.53 17.45 11.19
CA ILE A 281 -2.23 16.15 11.23
C ILE A 281 -3.70 16.28 10.86
N GLU A 282 -4.47 17.14 11.54
CA GLU A 282 -5.93 17.06 11.51
C GLU A 282 -6.55 17.77 10.30
N LEU A 283 -6.01 18.92 9.90
CA LEU A 283 -6.56 19.80 8.87
C LEU A 283 -5.67 19.90 7.63
N PHE A 284 -4.60 19.09 7.52
CA PHE A 284 -3.65 19.16 6.41
C PHE A 284 -4.35 19.02 5.05
N ASP A 285 -5.28 18.07 4.93
CA ASP A 285 -6.00 17.80 3.68
C ASP A 285 -6.93 18.95 3.27
N GLN A 286 -7.35 19.81 4.22
CA GLN A 286 -8.22 20.96 3.94
C GLN A 286 -7.45 22.18 3.44
N ILE A 287 -6.13 22.23 3.66
CA ILE A 287 -5.30 23.36 3.24
C ILE A 287 -5.32 23.49 1.72
N ASP A 288 -5.18 22.37 1.01
CA ASP A 288 -5.15 22.32 -0.46
C ASP A 288 -6.44 22.92 -1.06
N GLU A 289 -7.60 22.48 -0.57
CA GLU A 289 -8.91 22.96 -1.05
C GLU A 289 -9.18 24.41 -0.65
N ASN A 290 -8.91 24.80 0.60
CA ASN A 290 -9.11 26.17 1.06
C ASN A 290 -8.23 27.16 0.28
N LEU A 291 -6.99 26.79 0.01
CA LEU A 291 -6.06 27.62 -0.76
C LEU A 291 -6.52 27.73 -2.22
N LYS A 292 -6.93 26.63 -2.85
CA LYS A 292 -7.50 26.63 -4.20
C LYS A 292 -8.71 27.55 -4.31
N LEU A 293 -9.68 27.42 -3.40
CA LEU A 293 -10.90 28.22 -3.41
C LEU A 293 -10.62 29.72 -3.20
N SER A 294 -9.73 30.03 -2.25
CA SER A 294 -9.39 31.42 -1.93
C SER A 294 -8.64 32.11 -3.07
N LEU A 295 -7.67 31.42 -3.67
CA LEU A 295 -6.95 31.94 -4.84
C LEU A 295 -7.89 32.13 -6.02
N GLN A 296 -8.74 31.13 -6.35
CA GLN A 296 -9.65 31.25 -7.48
C GLN A 296 -10.66 32.39 -7.28
N LYS A 297 -11.16 32.57 -6.06
CA LYS A 297 -12.10 33.65 -5.73
C LYS A 297 -11.52 35.04 -6.02
N GLU A 298 -10.25 35.26 -5.68
CA GLU A 298 -9.58 36.54 -5.94
C GLU A 298 -9.23 36.72 -7.42
N LEU A 299 -8.75 35.66 -8.08
CA LEU A 299 -8.44 35.69 -9.51
C LEU A 299 -9.65 35.99 -10.38
N ASN A 300 -10.85 35.55 -9.98
CA ASN A 300 -12.10 35.87 -10.69
C ASN A 300 -12.35 37.38 -10.78
N PHE A 301 -11.87 38.18 -9.81
CA PHE A 301 -12.00 39.63 -9.83
C PHE A 301 -10.77 40.32 -10.42
N MET A 302 -9.56 39.86 -10.06
CA MET A 302 -8.30 40.52 -10.42
C MET A 302 -7.85 40.24 -11.86
N ALA A 303 -8.01 39.00 -12.34
CA ALA A 303 -7.47 38.52 -13.61
C ALA A 303 -8.44 37.51 -14.25
N PRO A 304 -9.55 37.98 -14.83
CA PRO A 304 -10.52 37.09 -15.48
C PRO A 304 -9.84 36.34 -16.64
N GLY A 305 -9.84 35.01 -16.58
CA GLY A 305 -9.19 34.14 -17.57
C GLY A 305 -7.97 33.38 -17.04
N LEU A 306 -7.47 33.70 -15.84
CA LEU A 306 -6.52 32.84 -15.12
C LEU A 306 -7.29 31.88 -14.21
N THR A 307 -7.12 30.58 -14.45
CA THR A 307 -7.82 29.52 -13.71
C THR A 307 -6.84 28.60 -13.00
N ILE A 308 -7.14 28.27 -11.75
CA ILE A 308 -6.38 27.32 -10.94
C ILE A 308 -7.09 25.97 -10.99
N GLN A 309 -6.38 24.97 -11.49
CA GLN A 309 -6.92 23.62 -11.63
C GLN A 309 -6.78 22.83 -10.33
N ALA A 310 -5.58 22.84 -9.76
CA ALA A 310 -5.25 22.11 -8.55
C ALA A 310 -4.14 22.83 -7.78
N VAL A 311 -4.17 22.67 -6.46
CA VAL A 311 -3.10 23.10 -5.56
C VAL A 311 -2.69 21.89 -4.75
N ARG A 312 -1.38 21.71 -4.57
CA ARG A 312 -0.82 20.64 -3.76
C ARG A 312 0.20 21.22 -2.80
N VAL A 313 -0.05 21.09 -1.52
CA VAL A 313 0.85 21.50 -0.46
C VAL A 313 1.61 20.28 0.06
N THR A 314 2.93 20.41 0.27
CA THR A 314 3.71 19.37 0.95
C THR A 314 3.64 19.54 2.45
N LYS A 315 3.85 18.46 3.22
CA LYS A 315 3.85 18.55 4.68
C LYS A 315 4.90 19.55 5.18
N PRO A 316 4.57 20.41 6.17
CA PRO A 316 5.51 21.41 6.64
C PRO A 316 6.64 20.76 7.45
N LYS A 317 7.84 21.33 7.33
CA LYS A 317 9.00 21.00 8.15
C LYS A 317 8.90 21.67 9.52
N ILE A 318 8.97 20.84 10.56
CA ILE A 318 9.03 21.27 11.97
C ILE A 318 10.51 21.38 12.38
N PRO A 319 10.91 22.46 13.09
CA PRO A 319 12.25 22.58 13.67
C PRO A 319 12.60 21.40 14.58
N GLU A 320 13.86 20.93 14.53
CA GLU A 320 14.29 19.71 15.23
C GLU A 320 14.13 19.78 16.75
N ALA A 321 14.22 20.98 17.33
CA ALA A 321 14.07 21.20 18.77
C ALA A 321 12.68 20.75 19.28
N ILE A 322 11.63 20.94 18.48
CA ILE A 322 10.25 20.62 18.86
C ILE A 322 9.85 19.23 18.35
N ARG A 323 10.41 18.78 17.23
CA ARG A 323 10.10 17.50 16.61
C ARG A 323 10.20 16.32 17.60
N ARG A 324 11.28 16.26 18.38
CA ARG A 324 11.48 15.19 19.38
C ARG A 324 10.40 15.19 20.46
N ASN A 325 10.03 16.36 20.97
CA ASN A 325 9.00 16.50 22.00
C ASN A 325 7.61 16.12 21.46
N PHE A 326 7.34 16.49 20.20
CA PHE A 326 6.10 16.15 19.52
C PHE A 326 5.97 14.62 19.32
N GLU A 327 7.04 13.96 18.86
CA GLU A 327 7.09 12.50 18.71
C GLU A 327 6.85 11.78 20.04
N LEU A 328 7.44 12.27 21.14
CA LEU A 328 7.22 11.72 22.48
C LEU A 328 5.77 11.93 22.95
N MET A 329 5.22 13.13 22.79
CA MET A 329 3.86 13.48 23.21
C MET A 329 2.81 12.67 22.44
N GLU A 330 2.93 12.53 21.12
CA GLU A 330 2.05 11.68 20.33
C GLU A 330 2.18 10.19 20.72
N GLY A 331 3.40 9.75 21.04
CA GLY A 331 3.64 8.42 21.62
C GLY A 331 2.98 8.20 22.99
N GLU A 332 2.87 9.24 23.83
CA GLU A 332 2.18 9.17 25.12
C GLU A 332 0.65 9.24 24.96
N LYS A 333 0.16 10.11 24.08
CA LYS A 333 -1.27 10.24 23.75
C LYS A 333 -1.84 8.92 23.23
N THR A 334 -1.12 8.26 22.32
CA THR A 334 -1.50 6.93 21.81
C THR A 334 -1.51 5.87 22.91
N LYS A 335 -0.51 5.84 23.82
CA LYS A 335 -0.50 4.93 24.97
C LYS A 335 -1.70 5.15 25.89
N LEU A 336 -2.07 6.41 26.17
CA LEU A 336 -3.23 6.74 27.00
C LEU A 336 -4.53 6.26 26.36
N LEU A 337 -4.70 6.50 25.04
CA LEU A 337 -5.88 6.03 24.31
C LEU A 337 -5.97 4.49 24.30
N ILE A 338 -4.84 3.79 24.12
CA ILE A 338 -4.78 2.33 24.19
C ILE A 338 -5.14 1.83 25.59
N ALA A 339 -4.60 2.46 26.65
CA ALA A 339 -4.91 2.10 28.02
C ALA A 339 -6.40 2.28 28.34
N ALA A 340 -7.00 3.39 27.90
CA ALA A 340 -8.43 3.66 28.07
C ALA A 340 -9.32 2.66 27.30
N GLN A 341 -8.96 2.32 26.06
CA GLN A 341 -9.66 1.29 25.30
C GLN A 341 -9.52 -0.08 25.95
N ARG A 342 -8.32 -0.42 26.45
CA ARG A 342 -8.06 -1.67 27.16
C ARG A 342 -8.86 -1.77 28.45
N GLN A 343 -9.00 -0.69 29.21
CA GLN A 343 -9.87 -0.64 30.40
C GLN A 343 -11.32 -0.99 30.01
N LYS A 344 -11.86 -0.38 28.95
CA LYS A 344 -13.21 -0.69 28.45
C LYS A 344 -13.35 -2.15 28.02
N VAL A 345 -12.33 -2.72 27.37
CA VAL A 345 -12.33 -4.14 26.99
C VAL A 345 -12.35 -5.03 28.23
N VAL A 346 -11.51 -4.75 29.24
CA VAL A 346 -11.47 -5.52 30.49
C VAL A 346 -12.80 -5.44 31.25
N GLU A 347 -13.42 -4.26 31.31
CA GLU A 347 -14.76 -4.09 31.91
C GLU A 347 -15.82 -4.93 31.17
N LYS A 348 -15.81 -4.90 29.83
CA LYS A 348 -16.75 -5.69 29.02
C LYS A 348 -16.47 -7.19 29.11
N GLU A 349 -15.21 -7.60 29.19
CA GLU A 349 -14.82 -9.00 29.39
C GLU A 349 -15.29 -9.49 30.74
N ALA A 350 -15.12 -8.71 31.81
CA ALA A 350 -15.61 -9.06 33.15
C ALA A 350 -17.15 -9.16 33.19
N GLU A 351 -17.88 -8.25 32.52
CA GLU A 351 -19.33 -8.37 32.35
C GLU A 351 -19.72 -9.64 31.57
N THR A 352 -18.96 -9.96 30.53
CA THR A 352 -19.19 -11.14 29.68
C THR A 352 -18.93 -12.43 30.45
N GLU A 353 -17.87 -12.46 31.26
CA GLU A 353 -17.53 -13.59 32.12
C GLU A 353 -18.60 -13.83 33.19
N ARG A 354 -19.12 -12.76 33.81
CA ARG A 354 -20.25 -12.86 34.75
C ARG A 354 -21.49 -13.45 34.08
N LYS A 355 -21.86 -12.97 32.89
CA LYS A 355 -22.99 -13.51 32.13
C LYS A 355 -22.76 -14.96 31.73
N LYS A 356 -21.54 -15.30 31.30
CA LYS A 356 -21.15 -16.67 30.95
C LYS A 356 -21.29 -17.60 32.15
N ALA A 357 -20.85 -17.19 33.34
CA ALA A 357 -20.99 -17.98 34.56
C ALA A 357 -22.46 -18.22 34.95
N VAL A 358 -23.33 -17.21 34.81
CA VAL A 358 -24.78 -17.36 35.03
C VAL A 358 -25.39 -18.34 34.02
N ILE A 359 -25.08 -18.17 32.73
CA ILE A 359 -25.58 -19.06 31.67
C ILE A 359 -25.09 -20.50 31.88
N GLU A 360 -23.84 -20.67 32.34
CA GLU A 360 -23.28 -21.99 32.63
C GLU A 360 -23.97 -22.64 33.84
N ALA A 361 -24.22 -21.88 34.91
CA ALA A 361 -24.96 -22.37 36.07
C ALA A 361 -26.42 -22.76 35.70
N GLU A 362 -27.11 -21.93 34.92
CA GLU A 362 -28.45 -22.21 34.41
C GLU A 362 -28.47 -23.45 33.50
N LYS A 363 -27.48 -23.58 32.62
CA LYS A 363 -27.33 -24.76 31.76
C LYS A 363 -27.19 -26.03 32.61
N VAL A 364 -26.33 -26.02 33.62
CA VAL A 364 -26.15 -27.18 34.52
C VAL A 364 -27.45 -27.50 35.27
N ALA A 365 -28.17 -26.47 35.75
CA ALA A 365 -29.47 -26.66 36.41
C ALA A 365 -30.52 -27.26 35.46
N GLN A 366 -30.59 -26.82 34.21
CA GLN A 366 -31.48 -27.38 33.20
C GLN A 366 -31.13 -28.82 32.84
N VAL A 367 -29.84 -29.13 32.66
CA VAL A 367 -29.36 -30.50 32.40
C VAL A 367 -29.69 -31.42 33.58
N ALA A 368 -29.49 -30.95 34.82
CA ALA A 368 -29.86 -31.69 36.02
C ALA A 368 -31.38 -31.96 36.09
N LYS A 369 -32.21 -30.98 35.70
CA LYS A 369 -33.67 -31.15 35.62
C LYS A 369 -34.06 -32.20 34.59
N ILE A 370 -33.44 -32.22 33.42
CA ILE A 370 -33.69 -33.24 32.38
C ILE A 370 -33.30 -34.63 32.90
N HIS A 371 -32.13 -34.77 33.51
CA HIS A 371 -31.72 -36.05 34.12
C HIS A 371 -32.65 -36.50 35.24
N PHE A 372 -33.14 -35.57 36.05
CA PHE A 372 -34.13 -35.89 37.07
C PHE A 372 -35.44 -36.37 36.46
N GLN A 373 -35.94 -35.69 35.42
CA GLN A 373 -37.15 -36.10 34.69
C GLN A 373 -36.98 -37.47 34.03
N GLN A 374 -35.82 -37.75 33.43
CA GLN A 374 -35.50 -39.06 32.87
C GLN A 374 -35.59 -40.15 33.95
N LYS A 375 -34.98 -39.94 35.12
CA LYS A 375 -35.05 -40.90 36.23
C LYS A 375 -36.46 -41.11 36.77
N VAL A 376 -37.26 -40.04 36.89
CA VAL A 376 -38.66 -40.15 37.31
C VAL A 376 -39.45 -40.96 36.29
N MET A 377 -39.27 -40.67 34.99
CA MET A 377 -39.91 -41.41 33.91
C MET A 377 -39.50 -42.89 33.93
N GLU A 378 -38.22 -43.20 34.11
CA GLU A 378 -37.72 -44.58 34.26
C GLU A 378 -38.43 -45.30 35.42
N LYS A 379 -38.52 -44.67 36.60
CA LYS A 379 -39.21 -45.26 37.75
C LYS A 379 -40.72 -45.40 37.56
N GLU A 380 -41.37 -44.46 36.89
CA GLU A 380 -42.78 -44.59 36.53
C GLU A 380 -43.00 -45.71 35.51
N THR A 381 -42.09 -45.87 34.54
CA THR A 381 -42.15 -46.98 33.58
C THR A 381 -41.91 -48.33 34.25
N GLU A 382 -40.94 -48.43 35.17
CA GLU A 382 -40.73 -49.63 36.00
C GLU A 382 -42.01 -49.99 36.77
N LYS A 383 -42.63 -49.01 37.45
CA LYS A 383 -43.88 -49.23 38.18
C LYS A 383 -45.00 -49.74 37.27
N ARG A 384 -45.18 -49.13 36.09
CA ARG A 384 -46.18 -49.57 35.10
C ARG A 384 -45.92 -50.99 34.61
N ILE A 385 -44.65 -51.35 34.38
CA ILE A 385 -44.28 -52.71 33.97
C ILE A 385 -44.68 -53.70 35.07
N SER A 386 -44.37 -53.41 36.33
CA SER A 386 -44.77 -54.27 37.45
C SER A 386 -46.29 -54.40 37.57
N GLU A 387 -47.05 -53.30 37.43
CA GLU A 387 -48.52 -53.35 37.43
C GLU A 387 -49.08 -54.24 36.29
N ILE A 388 -48.48 -54.15 35.10
CA ILE A 388 -48.85 -55.00 33.95
C ILE A 388 -48.50 -56.47 34.25
N GLU A 389 -47.31 -56.76 34.77
CA GLU A 389 -46.87 -58.10 35.14
C GLU A 389 -47.78 -58.73 36.20
N ASP A 390 -48.14 -57.99 37.25
CA ASP A 390 -49.08 -58.43 38.28
C ASP A 390 -50.46 -58.74 37.68
N SER A 391 -50.97 -57.86 36.81
CA SER A 391 -52.26 -58.07 36.14
C SER A 391 -52.23 -59.28 35.20
N ALA A 392 -51.12 -59.48 34.48
CA ALA A 392 -50.92 -60.60 33.58
C ALA A 392 -50.77 -61.92 34.36
N TYR A 393 -50.09 -61.88 35.51
CA TYR A 393 -49.96 -63.03 36.41
C TYR A 393 -51.33 -63.44 36.96
N LEU A 394 -52.12 -62.49 37.48
CA LEU A 394 -53.47 -62.75 37.95
C LEU A 394 -54.38 -63.31 36.85
N ALA A 395 -54.31 -62.74 35.64
CA ALA A 395 -55.07 -63.25 34.50
C ALA A 395 -54.66 -64.67 34.11
N ARG A 396 -53.35 -64.98 34.17
CA ARG A 396 -52.81 -66.31 33.87
C ARG A 396 -53.25 -67.36 34.90
N GLU A 397 -53.16 -67.05 36.18
CA GLU A 397 -53.59 -67.96 37.26
C GLU A 397 -55.11 -68.19 37.22
N ARG A 398 -55.91 -67.15 36.95
CA ARG A 398 -57.36 -67.30 36.73
C ARG A 398 -57.68 -68.19 35.53
N ALA A 399 -57.07 -67.93 34.38
CA ALA A 399 -57.28 -68.74 33.18
C ALA A 399 -56.88 -70.21 33.40
N ARG A 400 -55.83 -70.46 34.19
CA ARG A 400 -55.43 -71.81 34.58
C ARG A 400 -56.47 -72.47 35.49
N ALA A 401 -56.91 -71.78 36.54
CA ALA A 401 -57.95 -72.29 37.45
C ALA A 401 -59.27 -72.55 36.71
N ASP A 402 -59.68 -71.67 35.79
CA ASP A 402 -60.89 -71.84 34.97
C ASP A 402 -60.76 -73.04 34.03
N ALA A 403 -59.59 -73.26 33.42
CA ALA A 403 -59.33 -74.43 32.58
C ALA A 403 -59.35 -75.74 33.40
N GLU A 404 -58.74 -75.75 34.58
CA GLU A 404 -58.78 -76.89 35.51
C GLU A 404 -60.21 -77.18 35.99
N TYR A 405 -60.99 -76.14 36.29
CA TYR A 405 -62.41 -76.27 36.63
C TYR A 405 -63.24 -76.84 35.46
N TYR A 406 -63.08 -76.28 34.25
CA TYR A 406 -63.81 -76.74 33.07
C TYR A 406 -63.48 -78.19 32.72
N THR A 407 -62.20 -78.57 32.76
CA THR A 407 -61.79 -79.96 32.53
C THR A 407 -62.39 -80.89 33.58
N ALA A 408 -62.32 -80.55 34.87
CA ALA A 408 -62.93 -81.34 35.95
C ALA A 408 -64.46 -81.46 35.79
N GLN A 409 -65.14 -80.39 35.40
CA GLN A 409 -66.59 -80.42 35.14
C GLN A 409 -66.94 -81.34 33.97
N GLN A 410 -66.24 -81.22 32.84
CA GLN A 410 -66.43 -82.10 31.67
C GLN A 410 -66.15 -83.56 32.00
N PHE A 411 -65.10 -83.84 32.80
CA PHE A 411 -64.85 -85.18 33.31
C PHE A 411 -65.99 -85.70 34.19
N ALA A 412 -66.53 -84.87 35.09
CA ALA A 412 -67.66 -85.24 35.94
C ALA A 412 -68.94 -85.52 35.12
N GLU A 413 -69.23 -84.70 34.11
CA GLU A 413 -70.36 -84.92 33.18
C GLU A 413 -70.17 -86.18 32.33
N SER A 414 -68.96 -86.39 31.79
CA SER A 414 -68.62 -87.63 31.06
C SER A 414 -68.80 -88.86 31.95
N ASN A 415 -68.37 -88.78 33.21
CA ASN A 415 -68.53 -89.87 34.17
C ASN A 415 -70.00 -90.17 34.45
N LYS A 416 -70.89 -89.16 34.51
CA LYS A 416 -72.34 -89.37 34.63
C LYS A 416 -72.90 -90.19 33.46
N LEU A 417 -72.46 -89.93 32.23
CA LEU A 417 -72.89 -90.69 31.05
C LEU A 417 -72.29 -92.11 31.02
N LYS A 418 -71.06 -92.28 31.53
CA LYS A 418 -70.41 -93.60 31.65
C LYS A 418 -71.02 -94.49 32.73
N LEU A 419 -71.84 -93.97 33.65
CA LEU A 419 -72.56 -94.73 34.68
C LEU A 419 -73.77 -95.50 34.12
N THR A 420 -73.60 -96.19 32.98
CA THR A 420 -74.57 -97.19 32.53
C THR A 420 -74.16 -98.56 33.07
N PRO A 421 -75.12 -99.43 33.48
CA PRO A 421 -74.80 -100.73 34.06
C PRO A 421 -73.97 -101.60 33.08
N GLN A 422 -74.26 -101.48 31.78
CA GLN A 422 -73.57 -102.19 30.72
C GLN A 422 -72.09 -101.75 30.58
N TYR A 423 -71.80 -100.46 30.67
CA TYR A 423 -70.42 -99.96 30.59
C TYR A 423 -69.61 -100.28 31.85
N LEU A 424 -70.23 -100.24 33.04
CA LEU A 424 -69.57 -100.65 34.28
C LEU A 424 -69.24 -102.15 34.29
N GLU A 425 -70.11 -102.99 33.74
CA GLU A 425 -69.81 -104.42 33.54
C GLU A 425 -68.66 -104.61 32.56
N LEU A 426 -68.68 -103.93 31.40
CA LEU A 426 -67.57 -103.98 30.45
C LEU A 426 -66.26 -103.56 31.11
N MET A 427 -66.25 -102.41 31.80
CA MET A 427 -65.07 -101.91 32.51
C MET A 427 -64.63 -102.86 33.64
N LYS A 428 -65.55 -103.49 34.36
CA LYS A 428 -65.27 -104.51 35.37
C LYS A 428 -64.57 -105.71 34.72
N TYR A 429 -65.09 -106.22 33.60
CA TYR A 429 -64.44 -107.32 32.88
C TYR A 429 -63.10 -106.91 32.29
N GLN A 430 -62.96 -105.68 31.79
CA GLN A 430 -61.69 -105.14 31.29
C GLN A 430 -60.65 -105.03 32.41
N ALA A 431 -61.05 -104.54 33.58
CA ALA A 431 -60.19 -104.46 34.76
C ALA A 431 -59.83 -105.85 35.31
N ILE A 432 -60.78 -106.79 35.34
CA ILE A 432 -60.52 -108.20 35.67
C ILE A 432 -59.54 -108.80 34.66
N SER A 433 -59.73 -108.58 33.36
CA SER A 433 -58.84 -109.08 32.31
C SER A 433 -57.44 -108.47 32.39
N ALA A 434 -57.33 -107.19 32.75
CA ALA A 434 -56.04 -106.53 32.89
C ALA A 434 -55.31 -106.95 34.18
N ASN A 435 -56.05 -107.26 35.26
CA ASN A 435 -55.50 -107.61 36.56
C ASN A 435 -55.52 -109.12 36.88
N SER A 436 -56.03 -109.99 36.01
CA SER A 436 -56.08 -111.44 36.28
C SER A 436 -54.69 -112.08 36.13
N LYS A 437 -54.02 -112.28 37.27
CA LYS A 437 -52.96 -113.28 37.42
C LYS A 437 -53.63 -114.61 37.79
N ILE A 438 -53.40 -115.66 37.01
CA ILE A 438 -54.01 -116.99 37.23
C ILE A 438 -53.22 -117.71 38.32
N TYR A 439 -53.88 -118.06 39.44
CA TYR A 439 -53.30 -118.84 40.53
C TYR A 439 -53.95 -120.24 40.55
N PHE A 440 -53.14 -121.32 40.57
CA PHE A 440 -53.61 -122.71 40.66
C PHE A 440 -53.19 -123.34 41.99
N GLY A 441 -54.16 -123.87 42.77
CA GLY A 441 -53.94 -124.53 44.05
C GLY A 441 -55.24 -125.07 44.63
N SER A 442 -55.16 -126.11 45.48
CA SER A 442 -56.31 -126.91 45.94
C SER A 442 -57.26 -126.21 46.93
N ASP A 443 -56.97 -124.97 47.33
CA ASP A 443 -57.86 -124.12 48.14
C ASP A 443 -57.87 -122.69 47.55
N ILE A 444 -58.93 -122.35 46.79
CA ILE A 444 -59.12 -121.01 46.21
C ILE A 444 -59.93 -120.15 47.19
N PRO A 445 -59.46 -118.95 47.62
CA PRO A 445 -60.21 -118.08 48.52
C PRO A 445 -61.53 -117.59 47.91
N SER A 446 -62.63 -117.68 48.67
CA SER A 446 -64.02 -117.37 48.21
C SER A 446 -64.29 -115.89 47.87
N MET A 447 -63.30 -115.01 48.00
CA MET A 447 -63.43 -113.57 47.69
C MET A 447 -63.84 -113.23 46.25
N PHE A 448 -63.76 -114.17 45.30
CA PHE A 448 -64.21 -113.96 43.92
C PHE A 448 -65.60 -114.53 43.60
N LEU A 449 -66.24 -115.29 44.51
CA LEU A 449 -67.52 -115.97 44.27
C LEU A 449 -68.68 -115.47 45.17
N ASP A 450 -68.40 -114.68 46.22
CA ASP A 450 -69.38 -114.27 47.25
C ASP A 450 -70.18 -112.98 46.94
N ASN A 451 -70.77 -112.84 45.73
CA ASN A 451 -71.75 -111.76 45.47
C ASN A 451 -73.19 -112.27 45.20
N PHE A 452 -73.44 -113.56 45.36
CA PHE A 452 -74.78 -114.08 45.62
C PHE A 452 -74.95 -114.20 47.15
N SER A 453 -75.51 -113.17 47.78
CA SER A 453 -76.11 -113.12 49.12
C SER A 453 -75.42 -112.27 50.23
N LEU A 454 -76.18 -111.23 50.62
CA LEU A 454 -76.36 -110.60 51.94
C LEU A 454 -75.62 -109.32 52.36
N LYS A 455 -76.47 -108.31 52.60
CA LYS A 455 -76.35 -107.21 53.58
C LYS A 455 -75.85 -107.69 54.95
N SER A 456 -75.00 -106.92 55.62
CA SER A 456 -75.30 -106.22 56.89
C SER A 456 -74.05 -105.65 57.60
N SER A 457 -74.19 -104.38 58.02
CA SER A 457 -73.58 -103.71 59.19
C SER A 457 -72.07 -103.69 59.40
N LEU A 458 -71.47 -102.49 59.27
CA LEU A 458 -70.56 -101.91 60.27
C LEU A 458 -70.72 -100.39 60.29
N GLN A 459 -70.84 -99.85 61.50
CA GLN A 459 -71.12 -98.47 61.86
C GLN A 459 -70.15 -98.09 63.00
N GLN A 460 -69.60 -96.85 62.94
CA GLN A 460 -68.93 -96.07 64.03
C GLN A 460 -67.59 -96.63 64.58
N GLN A 461 -66.57 -95.88 65.02
CA GLN A 461 -66.34 -94.46 65.35
C GLN A 461 -64.81 -94.29 65.58
N ASP A 462 -64.21 -93.10 65.37
CA ASP A 462 -63.31 -92.49 66.38
C ASP A 462 -62.91 -91.02 66.06
N ASP A 463 -62.93 -90.21 67.12
CA ASP A 463 -62.65 -88.77 67.22
C ASP A 463 -61.22 -88.52 67.79
N GLY A 464 -60.66 -87.30 67.63
CA GLY A 464 -59.47 -86.88 68.39
C GLY A 464 -58.89 -85.49 68.04
N ALA A 465 -58.88 -84.59 69.02
CA ALA A 465 -58.63 -83.14 68.94
C ALA A 465 -57.20 -82.67 69.33
N SER A 466 -56.85 -81.38 69.10
CA SER A 466 -56.28 -80.46 70.14
C SER A 466 -55.90 -79.05 69.63
N ASN A 467 -56.08 -78.07 70.54
CA ASN A 467 -55.89 -76.61 70.50
C ASN A 467 -54.43 -76.13 70.65
N THR A 468 -54.13 -74.85 70.32
CA THR A 468 -53.67 -73.81 71.30
C THR A 468 -53.44 -72.39 70.70
N GLU A 469 -54.04 -71.39 71.38
CA GLU A 469 -53.71 -69.98 71.74
C GLU A 469 -52.51 -69.24 71.07
N GLY A 470 -52.45 -67.92 70.82
CA GLY A 470 -53.16 -66.73 71.31
C GLY A 470 -52.15 -65.69 71.87
N LYS A 471 -52.05 -64.44 71.33
CA LYS A 471 -51.83 -63.18 72.10
C LYS A 471 -51.72 -61.90 71.27
N THR A 472 -52.37 -60.88 71.82
CA THR A 472 -52.40 -59.45 71.46
C THR A 472 -51.22 -58.65 72.04
N ARG A 473 -50.88 -57.48 71.45
CA ARG A 473 -50.55 -56.24 72.19
C ARG A 473 -50.57 -54.97 71.31
N LYS A 474 -51.06 -53.90 71.94
CA LYS A 474 -51.23 -52.48 71.51
C LYS A 474 -49.96 -51.63 71.63
N SER A 475 -50.07 -50.40 71.10
CA SER A 475 -49.39 -49.11 71.41
C SER A 475 -48.18 -48.74 70.53
N LYS A 476 -47.87 -47.47 70.21
CA LYS A 476 -48.48 -46.11 70.31
C LYS A 476 -47.43 -45.13 69.69
N LYS A 477 -47.89 -44.06 69.03
CA LYS A 477 -47.24 -42.76 68.62
C LYS A 477 -45.74 -42.51 68.90
N VAL A 478 -45.06 -41.87 67.95
CA VAL A 478 -44.67 -40.42 67.95
C VAL A 478 -44.85 -39.89 66.52
#